data_AF-A0A6M5YTQ5-F1
#
_entry.id   AF-A0A6M5YTQ5-F1
#
_cell.length_a   1.000
_cell.length_b   1.000
_cell.length_c   1.000
_cell.angle_alpha   90.00
_cell.angle_beta   90.00
_cell.angle_gamma   90.00
#
_symmetry.space_group_name_H-M   'P 1'
#
loop_
_entity.id
_entity.type
_entity.pdbx_description
1 polymer ?
#
loop_
_entity_poly.entity_id
_entity_poly.type
_entity_poly.pdbx_seq_one_letter_code
_entity_poly.pdbx_strand_id
1 'polypeptide(L)'
;MAEEFRAAEADGSVPPRLALDHVWVEPNGRVQVLDFPLCAARSRPGAPLVVLREAAALALEGRPRASSDGVAAPLPAHARPVMDRLFATDPPLAEFQKELAETHAHRPEVTPAVRTAHLGLEAVILGAPLAILFVLAFMIGVGLALEAEIRAEQAQRASAVLADPAERAKLGADKALEEALAGPRLQVRVNDLATRTQAEARVRRAHLFRPQRRILETLEQTAADVTGRDDGYPTEVREIVAWAGAPDSAAAGRADSPWVSGAWQTSAVFLVVLLGLVVPAAGLRGGFSLLLAGIAIVRADGRPAYRRQCAARSLVVWVPVTGLLFGSVLLQTFAPSQSYLAAGLWLVAAVLLSVYAVLAVRLPTRPPQDRIVGTYLVPV
;
A
#
# COMPACT_ATOMS: atom_id res chain seq x y z
N MET A 1 -18.35 24.93 30.65
CA MET A 1 -19.67 24.44 31.11
C MET A 1 -19.63 23.94 32.54
N ALA A 2 -18.85 22.89 32.89
CA ALA A 2 -18.77 22.42 34.28
C ALA A 2 -18.35 23.52 35.27
N GLU A 3 -17.39 24.37 34.87
CA GLU A 3 -16.97 25.54 35.64
C GLU A 3 -18.10 26.57 35.84
N GLU A 4 -18.85 26.89 34.79
CA GLU A 4 -19.99 27.82 34.85
C GLU A 4 -21.14 27.29 35.70
N PHE A 5 -21.43 25.98 35.65
CA PHE A 5 -22.41 25.38 36.57
C PHE A 5 -21.98 25.47 38.02
N ARG A 6 -20.69 25.25 38.31
CA ARG A 6 -20.16 25.41 39.66
C ARG A 6 -20.20 26.87 40.12
N ALA A 7 -19.87 27.82 39.26
CA ALA A 7 -19.97 29.24 39.57
C ALA A 7 -21.43 29.62 39.86
N ALA A 8 -22.38 29.15 39.03
CA ALA A 8 -23.80 29.39 39.25
C ALA A 8 -24.32 28.73 40.54
N GLU A 9 -23.86 27.53 40.88
CA GLU A 9 -24.18 26.87 42.17
C GLU A 9 -23.63 27.66 43.36
N ALA A 10 -22.41 28.19 43.27
CA ALA A 10 -21.78 28.97 44.33
C ALA A 10 -22.47 30.32 44.57
N ASP A 11 -22.91 30.99 43.49
CA ASP A 11 -23.55 32.31 43.55
C ASP A 11 -25.08 32.24 43.69
N GLY A 12 -25.66 31.04 43.68
CA GLY A 12 -27.11 30.83 43.76
C GLY A 12 -27.89 31.27 42.52
N SER A 13 -27.22 31.38 41.37
CA SER A 13 -27.80 31.83 40.09
C SER A 13 -28.26 30.69 39.18
N VAL A 14 -28.23 29.43 39.64
CA VAL A 14 -28.74 28.28 38.87
C VAL A 14 -30.24 28.45 38.62
N PRO A 15 -30.70 28.42 37.35
CA PRO A 15 -32.12 28.48 37.04
C PRO A 15 -32.88 27.31 37.69
N PRO A 16 -34.11 27.54 38.21
CA PRO A 16 -34.90 26.49 38.84
C PRO A 16 -35.29 25.35 37.88
N ARG A 17 -35.21 25.59 36.56
CA ARG A 17 -35.46 24.62 35.50
C ARG A 17 -34.31 24.64 34.49
N LEU A 18 -33.11 24.30 34.95
CA LEU A 18 -31.94 24.22 34.08
C LEU A 18 -32.13 23.13 33.01
N ALA A 19 -31.96 23.52 31.74
CA ALA A 19 -32.06 22.66 30.57
C ALA A 19 -31.04 23.09 29.50
N LEU A 20 -30.85 22.29 28.45
CA LEU A 20 -29.85 22.57 27.41
C LEU A 20 -30.11 23.88 26.65
N ASP A 21 -31.35 24.36 26.61
CA ASP A 21 -31.75 25.65 26.03
C ASP A 21 -31.29 26.87 26.85
N HIS A 22 -30.80 26.68 28.07
CA HIS A 22 -30.14 27.70 28.87
C HIS A 22 -28.63 27.78 28.59
N VAL A 23 -28.09 26.91 27.74
CA VAL A 23 -26.66 26.86 27.46
C VAL A 23 -26.38 27.61 26.17
N TRP A 24 -25.63 28.71 26.27
CA TRP A 24 -25.15 29.47 25.12
C TRP A 24 -23.66 29.21 24.90
N VAL A 25 -23.26 29.05 23.63
CA VAL A 25 -21.86 28.96 23.25
C VAL A 25 -21.51 30.17 22.40
N GLU A 26 -20.62 31.00 22.91
CA GLU A 26 -20.11 32.17 22.21
C GLU A 26 -19.26 31.78 20.98
N PRO A 27 -19.07 32.69 20.00
CA PRO A 27 -18.20 32.44 18.85
C PRO A 27 -16.74 32.10 19.21
N ASN A 28 -16.28 32.47 20.40
CA ASN A 28 -14.95 32.16 20.93
C ASN A 28 -14.88 30.78 21.63
N GLY A 29 -15.99 30.04 21.69
CA GLY A 29 -16.10 28.74 22.35
C GLY A 29 -16.38 28.82 23.86
N ARG A 30 -16.50 30.01 24.44
CA ARG A 30 -16.92 30.17 25.83
C ARG A 30 -18.37 29.72 25.97
N VAL A 31 -18.63 28.93 27.00
CA VAL A 31 -19.98 28.49 27.35
C VAL A 31 -20.51 29.40 28.44
N GLN A 32 -21.76 29.84 28.33
CA GLN A 32 -22.48 30.58 29.37
C GLN A 32 -23.79 29.88 29.72
N VAL A 33 -24.23 30.02 30.97
CA VAL A 33 -25.54 29.55 31.43
C VAL A 33 -26.43 30.76 31.59
N LEU A 34 -27.49 30.82 30.80
CA LEU A 34 -28.46 31.90 30.79
C LEU A 34 -29.52 31.66 31.87
N ASP A 35 -30.09 32.74 32.38
CA ASP A 35 -31.22 32.76 33.33
C ASP A 35 -32.58 32.52 32.64
N PHE A 36 -32.61 32.58 31.30
CA PHE A 36 -33.79 32.29 30.48
C PHE A 36 -33.48 31.25 29.38
N PRO A 37 -34.48 30.45 28.96
CA PRO A 37 -34.33 29.50 27.87
C PRO A 37 -34.31 30.22 26.50
N LEU A 38 -33.38 29.85 25.63
CA LEU A 38 -33.34 30.32 24.24
C LEU A 38 -34.45 29.71 23.37
N CYS A 39 -34.90 28.50 23.71
CA CYS A 39 -35.92 27.75 22.98
C CYS A 39 -36.68 26.80 23.92
N ALA A 40 -37.78 27.28 24.51
CA ALA A 40 -38.53 26.61 25.58
C ALA A 40 -39.16 25.23 25.22
N ALA A 41 -39.09 24.76 23.97
CA ALA A 41 -39.92 23.66 23.50
C ALA A 41 -39.22 22.29 23.36
N ARG A 42 -37.89 22.19 23.56
CA ARG A 42 -37.14 20.99 23.11
C ARG A 42 -36.31 20.26 24.15
N SER A 43 -35.98 20.88 25.28
CA SER A 43 -35.03 20.31 26.25
C SER A 43 -35.72 19.92 27.55
N ARG A 44 -35.28 18.82 28.16
CA ARG A 44 -35.82 18.37 29.44
C ARG A 44 -35.06 19.07 30.57
N PRO A 45 -35.75 19.71 31.52
CA PRO A 45 -35.08 20.24 32.70
C PRO A 45 -34.50 19.10 33.53
N GLY A 46 -33.32 19.34 34.09
CA GLY A 46 -32.60 18.35 34.87
C GLY A 46 -31.52 18.97 35.75
N ALA A 47 -30.94 18.15 36.61
CA ALA A 47 -29.78 18.56 37.39
C ALA A 47 -28.61 18.98 36.47
N PRO A 48 -27.65 19.81 36.93
CA PRO A 48 -26.53 20.27 36.12
C PRO A 48 -25.78 19.16 35.39
N LEU A 49 -25.57 18.00 36.02
CA LEU A 49 -24.93 16.84 35.37
C LEU A 49 -25.75 16.24 34.23
N VAL A 50 -27.08 16.23 34.35
CA VAL A 50 -27.98 15.76 33.27
C VAL A 50 -27.85 16.69 32.06
N VAL A 51 -27.87 18.00 32.29
CA VAL A 51 -27.70 18.99 31.22
C VAL A 51 -26.30 18.93 30.61
N LEU A 52 -25.27 18.66 31.44
CA LEU A 52 -23.90 18.46 30.97
C LEU A 52 -23.76 17.22 30.08
N ARG A 53 -24.43 16.10 30.40
CA ARG A 53 -24.49 14.91 29.55
C ARG A 53 -25.18 15.20 28.22
N GLU A 54 -26.33 15.87 28.26
CA GLU A 54 -27.06 16.23 27.05
C GLU A 54 -26.22 17.14 26.14
N ALA A 55 -25.52 18.13 26.72
CA ALA A 55 -24.61 19.00 25.99
C ALA A 55 -23.41 18.24 25.41
N ALA A 56 -22.78 17.37 26.21
CA ALA A 56 -21.65 16.55 25.75
C ALA A 56 -22.07 15.60 24.61
N ALA A 57 -23.23 14.94 24.73
CA ALA A 57 -23.79 14.11 23.68
C ALA A 57 -24.10 14.92 22.42
N LEU A 58 -24.73 16.09 22.56
CA LEU A 58 -25.02 16.97 21.42
C LEU A 58 -23.73 17.41 20.71
N ALA A 59 -22.72 17.85 21.47
CA ALA A 59 -21.46 18.34 20.93
C ALA A 59 -20.63 17.24 20.24
N LEU A 60 -20.58 16.04 20.83
CA LEU A 60 -19.72 14.96 20.37
C LEU A 60 -20.39 14.02 19.34
N GLU A 61 -21.70 13.81 19.47
CA GLU A 61 -22.46 12.88 18.62
C GLU A 61 -23.39 13.60 17.63
N GLY A 62 -23.52 14.92 17.73
CA GLY A 62 -24.41 15.74 16.90
C GLY A 62 -25.89 15.61 17.23
N ARG A 63 -26.25 14.88 18.30
CA ARG A 63 -27.63 14.69 18.74
C ARG A 63 -27.70 14.58 20.27
N PRO A 64 -28.72 15.20 20.91
CA PRO A 64 -28.90 15.04 22.34
C PRO A 64 -29.38 13.62 22.63
N ARG A 65 -28.86 12.99 23.69
CA ARG A 65 -29.40 11.73 24.22
C ARG A 65 -29.33 11.71 25.73
N ALA A 66 -30.32 11.04 26.32
CA ALA A 66 -30.43 10.84 27.76
C ALA A 66 -29.95 9.45 28.22
N SER A 67 -29.48 8.58 27.31
CA SER A 67 -29.02 7.25 27.71
C SER A 67 -27.70 7.32 28.47
N SER A 68 -27.54 6.45 29.46
CA SER A 68 -26.31 6.29 30.25
C SER A 68 -25.21 5.50 29.54
N ASP A 69 -25.41 5.14 28.27
CA ASP A 69 -24.36 4.49 27.48
C ASP A 69 -23.17 5.45 27.29
N GLY A 70 -21.95 4.91 27.28
CA GLY A 70 -20.75 5.72 27.03
C GLY A 70 -20.81 6.47 25.69
N VAL A 71 -20.01 7.54 25.55
CA VAL A 71 -20.03 8.42 24.38
C VAL A 71 -19.67 7.66 23.09
N ALA A 72 -20.49 7.79 22.06
CA ALA A 72 -20.29 7.17 20.76
C ALA A 72 -19.60 8.13 19.77
N ALA A 73 -18.44 8.66 20.18
CA ALA A 73 -17.66 9.62 19.40
C ALA A 73 -16.15 9.29 19.46
N PRO A 74 -15.37 9.66 18.43
CA PRO A 74 -13.92 9.45 18.41
C PRO A 74 -13.25 10.38 19.42
N LEU A 75 -12.90 9.84 20.58
CA LEU A 75 -12.25 10.56 21.68
C LEU A 75 -10.80 10.10 21.86
N PRO A 76 -9.88 11.01 22.24
CA PRO A 76 -8.56 10.64 22.75
C PRO A 76 -8.62 9.65 23.91
N ALA A 77 -7.59 8.81 24.06
CA ALA A 77 -7.61 7.75 25.06
C ALA A 77 -7.70 8.31 26.51
N HIS A 78 -7.08 9.46 26.78
CA HIS A 78 -7.15 10.12 28.09
C HIS A 78 -8.53 10.76 28.40
N ALA A 79 -9.28 11.19 27.39
CA ALA A 79 -10.60 11.79 27.57
C ALA A 79 -11.71 10.74 27.76
N ARG A 80 -11.48 9.52 27.26
CA ARG A 80 -12.47 8.44 27.26
C ARG A 80 -12.94 8.05 28.67
N PRO A 81 -12.06 7.81 29.68
CA PRO A 81 -12.50 7.46 31.03
C PRO A 81 -13.34 8.56 31.69
N VAL A 82 -12.96 9.83 31.50
CA VAL A 82 -13.68 11.00 32.05
C VAL A 82 -15.09 11.07 31.48
N MET A 83 -15.23 10.89 30.16
CA MET A 83 -16.54 10.84 29.52
C MET A 83 -17.35 9.60 29.89
N ASP A 84 -16.74 8.41 29.91
CA ASP A 84 -17.46 7.19 30.29
C ASP A 84 -17.94 7.29 31.75
N ARG A 85 -17.16 7.91 32.66
CA ARG A 85 -17.57 8.20 34.04
C ARG A 85 -18.75 9.17 34.11
N LEU A 86 -18.74 10.25 33.31
CA LEU A 86 -19.86 11.19 33.23
C LEU A 86 -21.17 10.47 32.88
N PHE A 87 -21.15 9.51 31.94
CA PHE A 87 -22.35 8.83 31.46
C PHE A 87 -22.76 7.61 32.31
N ALA A 88 -21.80 6.91 32.91
CA ALA A 88 -22.06 5.71 33.70
C ALA A 88 -22.36 5.99 35.19
N THR A 89 -21.85 7.10 35.72
CA THR A 89 -21.98 7.48 37.14
C THR A 89 -22.49 8.91 37.24
N ASP A 90 -23.04 9.31 38.39
CA ASP A 90 -23.34 10.72 38.72
C ASP A 90 -22.20 11.31 39.58
N PRO A 91 -21.00 11.60 39.01
CA PRO A 91 -19.89 12.09 39.81
C PRO A 91 -20.19 13.51 40.34
N PRO A 92 -19.72 13.87 41.53
CA PRO A 92 -19.80 15.26 42.00
C PRO A 92 -19.21 16.23 40.98
N LEU A 93 -19.90 17.34 40.70
CA LEU A 93 -19.52 18.29 39.65
C LEU A 93 -18.07 18.82 39.82
N ALA A 94 -17.66 19.07 41.07
CA ALA A 94 -16.31 19.51 41.39
C ALA A 94 -15.22 18.47 41.08
N GLU A 95 -15.51 17.18 41.28
CA GLU A 95 -14.59 16.10 40.95
C GLU A 95 -14.48 15.95 39.43
N PHE A 96 -15.61 15.93 38.72
CA PHE A 96 -15.64 15.89 37.26
C PHE A 96 -14.90 17.08 36.62
N GLN A 97 -15.09 18.29 37.16
CA GLN A 97 -14.37 19.49 36.71
C GLN A 97 -12.86 19.33 36.86
N LYS A 98 -12.40 18.78 37.99
CA LYS A 98 -10.97 18.54 38.25
C LYS A 98 -10.40 17.54 37.25
N GLU A 99 -11.08 16.41 37.03
CA GLU A 99 -10.65 15.42 36.03
C GLU A 99 -10.59 16.00 34.62
N LEU A 100 -11.58 16.80 34.24
CA LEU A 100 -11.58 17.47 32.94
C LEU A 100 -10.39 18.43 32.83
N ALA A 101 -10.08 19.20 33.87
CA ALA A 101 -8.92 20.09 33.88
C ALA A 101 -7.59 19.32 33.74
N GLU A 102 -7.47 18.12 34.32
CA GLU A 102 -6.30 17.25 34.15
C GLU A 102 -6.13 16.78 32.70
N THR A 103 -7.22 16.65 31.93
CA THR A 103 -7.13 16.32 30.50
C THR A 103 -6.56 17.45 29.65
N HIS A 104 -6.61 18.72 30.08
CA HIS A 104 -6.11 19.86 29.31
C HIS A 104 -4.60 19.83 29.08
N ALA A 105 -3.85 19.10 29.90
CA ALA A 105 -2.40 18.90 29.71
C ALA A 105 -2.08 18.04 28.47
N HIS A 106 -3.06 17.31 27.95
CA HIS A 106 -2.91 16.40 26.82
C HIS A 106 -3.45 17.04 25.53
N ARG A 107 -2.87 16.66 24.38
CA ARG A 107 -3.31 17.20 23.09
C ARG A 107 -4.66 16.56 22.72
N PRO A 108 -5.69 17.35 22.37
CA PRO A 108 -7.00 16.81 22.01
C PRO A 108 -7.01 16.19 20.61
N GLU A 109 -6.07 16.59 19.74
CA GLU A 109 -6.08 16.20 18.32
C GLU A 109 -4.67 15.85 17.81
N VAL A 110 -4.65 15.01 16.77
CA VAL A 110 -3.42 14.74 16.00
C VAL A 110 -3.09 16.00 15.19
N THR A 111 -2.04 16.70 15.62
CA THR A 111 -1.54 17.90 14.92
C THR A 111 -0.76 17.52 13.64
N PRO A 112 -0.61 18.45 12.67
CA PRO A 112 0.26 18.25 11.51
C PRO A 112 1.69 17.85 11.89
N ALA A 113 2.25 18.41 12.97
CA ALA A 113 3.60 18.08 13.43
C ALA A 113 3.73 16.62 13.87
N VAL A 114 2.76 16.11 14.66
CA VAL A 114 2.71 14.69 15.06
C VAL A 114 2.56 13.80 13.82
N ARG A 115 1.77 14.24 12.85
CA ARG A 115 1.57 13.51 11.59
C ARG A 115 2.82 13.49 10.72
N THR A 116 3.56 14.58 10.62
CA THR A 116 4.85 14.66 9.92
C THR A 116 5.88 13.73 10.58
N ALA A 117 5.95 13.71 11.91
CA ALA A 117 6.82 12.78 12.63
C ALA A 117 6.45 11.31 12.35
N HIS A 118 5.16 10.98 12.39
CA HIS A 118 4.65 9.65 12.02
C HIS A 118 5.05 9.25 10.59
N LEU A 119 4.87 10.15 9.61
CA LEU A 119 5.25 9.89 8.22
C LEU A 119 6.76 9.75 8.04
N GLY A 120 7.57 10.50 8.79
CA GLY A 120 9.03 10.34 8.79
C GLY A 120 9.46 8.95 9.27
N LEU A 121 8.85 8.48 10.36
CA LEU A 121 9.08 7.11 10.85
C LEU A 121 8.62 6.05 9.84
N GLU A 122 7.45 6.24 9.25
CA GLU A 122 6.94 5.36 8.19
C GLU A 122 7.86 5.33 6.97
N ALA A 123 8.41 6.46 6.55
CA ALA A 123 9.38 6.55 5.46
C ALA A 123 10.68 5.79 5.75
N VAL A 124 11.16 5.80 6.99
CA VAL A 124 12.34 5.00 7.39
C VAL A 124 12.04 3.50 7.35
N ILE A 125 10.89 3.09 7.91
CA ILE A 125 10.50 1.66 7.97
C ILE A 125 10.22 1.10 6.56
N LEU A 126 9.53 1.88 5.72
CA LEU A 126 9.09 1.43 4.39
C LEU A 126 10.02 1.84 3.26
N GLY A 127 11.01 2.70 3.51
CA GLY A 127 11.91 3.21 2.48
C GLY A 127 12.64 2.10 1.74
N ALA A 128 13.21 1.14 2.45
CA ALA A 128 13.91 0.01 1.85
C ALA A 128 13.00 -0.89 0.99
N PRO A 129 11.87 -1.44 1.49
CA PRO A 129 11.00 -2.28 0.67
C PRO A 129 10.38 -1.53 -0.52
N LEU A 130 10.07 -0.23 -0.37
CA LEU A 130 9.61 0.58 -1.49
C LEU A 130 10.71 0.80 -2.52
N ALA A 131 11.93 1.15 -2.10
CA ALA A 131 13.05 1.28 -3.02
C ALA A 131 13.28 -0.03 -3.80
N ILE A 132 13.22 -1.19 -3.12
CA ILE A 132 13.32 -2.51 -3.76
C ILE A 132 12.22 -2.70 -4.80
N LEU A 133 10.95 -2.38 -4.50
CA LEU A 133 9.85 -2.48 -5.46
C LEU A 133 10.08 -1.60 -6.71
N PHE A 134 10.45 -0.34 -6.50
CA PHE A 134 10.69 0.60 -7.60
C PHE A 134 11.89 0.20 -8.46
N VAL A 135 12.98 -0.25 -7.82
CA VAL A 135 14.18 -0.76 -8.51
C VAL A 135 13.86 -2.05 -9.24
N LEU A 136 13.14 -2.99 -8.63
CA LEU A 136 12.74 -4.24 -9.29
C LEU A 136 11.88 -3.96 -10.53
N ALA A 137 10.85 -3.12 -10.40
CA ALA A 137 10.00 -2.71 -11.52
C ALA A 137 10.79 -2.03 -12.65
N PHE A 138 11.84 -1.27 -12.30
CA PHE A 138 12.75 -0.65 -13.25
C PHE A 138 13.74 -1.64 -13.89
N MET A 139 14.26 -2.59 -13.12
CA MET A 139 15.27 -3.56 -13.56
C MET A 139 14.68 -4.71 -14.38
N ILE A 140 13.37 -4.98 -14.28
CA ILE A 140 12.69 -6.00 -15.08
C ILE A 140 12.90 -5.76 -16.59
N GLY A 141 12.81 -4.52 -17.07
CA GLY A 141 13.07 -4.22 -18.48
C GLY A 141 14.49 -4.59 -18.91
N VAL A 142 15.49 -4.30 -18.06
CA VAL A 142 16.90 -4.68 -18.30
C VAL A 142 17.04 -6.19 -18.34
N GLY A 143 16.47 -6.90 -17.37
CA GLY A 143 16.52 -8.35 -17.29
C GLY A 143 15.88 -9.02 -18.51
N LEU A 144 14.70 -8.55 -18.94
CA LEU A 144 14.02 -9.07 -20.13
C LEU A 144 14.79 -8.82 -21.42
N ALA A 145 15.47 -7.68 -21.54
CA ALA A 145 16.30 -7.37 -22.70
C ALA A 145 17.56 -8.26 -22.75
N LEU A 146 18.25 -8.40 -21.61
CA LEU A 146 19.40 -9.30 -21.48
C LEU A 146 19.02 -10.75 -21.76
N GLU A 147 17.91 -11.22 -21.19
CA GLU A 147 17.38 -12.56 -21.42
C GLU A 147 17.04 -12.78 -22.90
N ALA A 148 16.42 -11.81 -23.57
CA ALA A 148 16.14 -11.90 -24.99
C ALA A 148 17.42 -11.94 -25.85
N GLU A 149 18.46 -11.21 -25.48
CA GLU A 149 19.76 -11.22 -26.16
C GLU A 149 20.47 -12.56 -26.00
N ILE A 150 20.52 -13.10 -24.78
CA ILE A 150 21.04 -14.45 -24.50
C ILE A 150 20.29 -15.51 -25.32
N ARG A 151 18.95 -15.46 -25.34
CA ARG A 151 18.13 -16.40 -26.13
C ARG A 151 18.37 -16.26 -27.63
N ALA A 152 18.56 -15.04 -28.12
CA ALA A 152 18.88 -14.78 -29.52
C ALA A 152 20.24 -15.38 -29.91
N GLU A 153 21.26 -15.19 -29.06
CA GLU A 153 22.58 -15.78 -29.27
C GLU A 153 22.55 -17.31 -29.25
N GLN A 154 21.86 -17.90 -28.27
CA GLN A 154 21.71 -19.36 -28.15
C GLN A 154 21.01 -19.96 -29.38
N ALA A 155 19.92 -19.34 -29.85
CA ALA A 155 19.22 -19.80 -31.04
C ALA A 155 20.06 -19.66 -32.31
N GLN A 156 20.86 -18.60 -32.45
CA GLN A 156 21.81 -18.43 -33.55
C GLN A 156 22.92 -19.47 -33.52
N ARG A 157 23.50 -19.76 -32.34
CA ARG A 157 24.50 -20.82 -32.17
C ARG A 157 23.92 -22.18 -32.54
N ALA A 158 22.71 -22.50 -32.08
CA ALA A 158 22.03 -23.75 -32.45
C ALA A 158 21.79 -23.86 -33.97
N SER A 159 21.36 -22.76 -34.62
CA SER A 159 21.20 -22.70 -36.08
C SER A 159 22.52 -22.96 -36.81
N ALA A 160 23.61 -22.34 -36.36
CA ALA A 160 24.94 -22.50 -36.94
C ALA A 160 25.48 -23.94 -36.78
N VAL A 161 25.33 -24.52 -35.58
CA VAL A 161 25.72 -25.92 -35.29
C VAL A 161 24.97 -26.91 -36.18
N LEU A 162 23.67 -26.68 -36.44
CA LEU A 162 22.90 -27.56 -37.32
C LEU A 162 23.23 -27.38 -38.80
N ALA A 163 23.71 -26.19 -39.19
CA ALA A 163 24.15 -25.89 -40.55
C ALA A 163 25.52 -26.50 -40.87
N ASP A 164 26.39 -26.68 -39.87
CA ASP A 164 27.67 -27.37 -40.02
C ASP A 164 27.51 -28.90 -39.85
N PRO A 165 27.75 -29.70 -40.90
CA PRO A 165 27.63 -31.17 -40.82
C PRO A 165 28.54 -31.81 -39.76
N ALA A 166 29.73 -31.24 -39.52
CA ALA A 166 30.68 -31.80 -38.56
C ALA A 166 30.21 -31.58 -37.12
N GLU A 167 29.75 -30.37 -36.79
CA GLU A 167 29.20 -30.06 -35.47
C GLU A 167 27.87 -30.80 -35.23
N ARG A 168 27.00 -30.88 -36.24
CA ARG A 168 25.78 -31.70 -36.19
C ARG A 168 26.06 -33.18 -35.92
N ALA A 169 27.12 -33.75 -36.51
CA ALA A 169 27.51 -35.13 -36.25
C ALA A 169 27.95 -35.34 -34.79
N LYS A 170 28.62 -34.35 -34.18
CA LYS A 170 28.96 -34.39 -32.75
C LYS A 170 27.70 -34.38 -31.86
N LEU A 171 26.66 -33.62 -32.21
CA LEU A 171 25.38 -33.67 -31.51
C LEU A 171 24.71 -35.06 -31.63
N GLY A 172 24.87 -35.73 -32.78
CA GLY A 172 24.35 -37.07 -33.01
C GLY A 172 25.01 -38.16 -32.14
N ALA A 173 26.14 -37.87 -31.48
CA ALA A 173 26.72 -38.77 -30.49
C ALA A 173 25.88 -38.86 -29.21
N ASP A 174 25.01 -37.87 -28.95
CA ASP A 174 24.05 -37.90 -27.86
C ASP A 174 22.78 -38.64 -28.28
N LYS A 175 22.61 -39.87 -27.78
CA LYS A 175 21.45 -40.72 -28.08
C LYS A 175 20.11 -40.05 -27.75
N ALA A 176 20.07 -39.12 -26.80
CA ALA A 176 18.83 -38.41 -26.46
C ALA A 176 18.37 -37.45 -27.58
N LEU A 177 19.28 -37.04 -28.46
CA LEU A 177 19.01 -36.11 -29.55
C LEU A 177 18.87 -36.79 -30.91
N GLU A 178 19.18 -38.07 -31.02
CA GLU A 178 19.16 -38.81 -32.30
C GLU A 178 17.80 -38.72 -32.99
N GLU A 179 16.70 -38.95 -32.25
CA GLU A 179 15.33 -38.84 -32.76
C GLU A 179 15.01 -37.38 -33.17
N ALA A 180 15.41 -36.40 -32.36
CA ALA A 180 15.19 -34.98 -32.65
C ALA A 180 15.94 -34.52 -33.91
N LEU A 181 17.18 -35.00 -34.11
CA LEU A 181 18.05 -34.71 -35.26
C LEU A 181 17.52 -35.28 -36.58
N ALA A 182 16.74 -36.37 -36.52
CA ALA A 182 16.05 -36.96 -37.67
C ALA A 182 14.80 -36.18 -38.09
N GLY A 183 14.31 -35.25 -37.24
CA GLY A 183 13.10 -34.48 -37.51
C GLY A 183 13.22 -33.60 -38.77
N PRO A 184 12.32 -33.75 -39.76
CA PRO A 184 12.41 -33.01 -41.03
C PRO A 184 12.19 -31.49 -40.88
N ARG A 185 11.60 -31.05 -39.76
CA ARG A 185 11.33 -29.64 -39.46
C ARG A 185 12.39 -28.99 -38.56
N LEU A 186 13.37 -29.74 -38.08
CA LEU A 186 14.34 -29.28 -37.09
C LEU A 186 15.03 -27.97 -37.53
N GLN A 187 15.67 -27.97 -38.69
CA GLN A 187 16.39 -26.79 -39.19
C GLN A 187 15.48 -25.59 -39.36
N VAL A 188 14.27 -25.81 -39.91
CA VAL A 188 13.29 -24.75 -40.16
C VAL A 188 12.84 -24.12 -38.84
N ARG A 189 12.52 -24.92 -37.83
CA ARG A 189 12.09 -24.43 -36.51
C ARG A 189 13.20 -23.69 -35.78
N VAL A 190 14.45 -24.17 -35.83
CA VAL A 190 15.58 -23.48 -35.19
C VAL A 190 15.90 -22.16 -35.89
N ASN A 191 15.86 -22.11 -37.23
CA ASN A 191 16.09 -20.88 -37.98
C ASN A 191 14.98 -19.83 -37.74
N ASP A 192 13.73 -20.28 -37.68
CA ASP A 192 12.58 -19.42 -37.36
C ASP A 192 12.70 -18.89 -35.92
N LEU A 193 13.04 -19.76 -34.95
CA LEU A 193 13.31 -19.36 -33.57
C LEU A 193 14.40 -18.29 -33.50
N ALA A 194 15.54 -18.50 -34.16
CA ALA A 194 16.67 -17.56 -34.18
C ALA A 194 16.27 -16.19 -34.77
N THR A 195 15.45 -16.19 -35.83
CA THR A 195 14.95 -14.96 -36.44
C THR A 195 14.02 -14.20 -35.49
N ARG A 196 13.07 -14.90 -34.86
CA ARG A 196 12.10 -14.31 -33.92
C ARG A 196 12.77 -13.75 -32.67
N THR A 197 13.68 -14.52 -32.03
CA THR A 197 14.37 -14.07 -30.83
C THR A 197 15.30 -12.88 -31.10
N GLN A 198 15.97 -12.86 -32.27
CA GLN A 198 16.77 -11.70 -32.66
C GLN A 198 15.90 -10.45 -32.88
N ALA A 199 14.74 -10.59 -33.51
CA ALA A 199 13.79 -9.49 -33.66
C ALA A 199 13.30 -8.97 -32.30
N GLU A 200 12.94 -9.89 -31.38
CA GLU A 200 12.53 -9.54 -30.02
C GLU A 200 13.63 -8.81 -29.24
N ALA A 201 14.87 -9.32 -29.26
CA ALA A 201 16.01 -8.70 -28.59
C ALA A 201 16.24 -7.26 -29.07
N ARG A 202 16.20 -7.03 -30.40
CA ARG A 202 16.32 -5.69 -30.99
C ARG A 202 15.21 -4.75 -30.52
N VAL A 203 13.96 -5.22 -30.53
CA VAL A 203 12.80 -4.43 -30.06
C VAL A 203 12.97 -4.08 -28.59
N ARG A 204 13.26 -5.05 -27.72
CA ARG A 204 13.42 -4.81 -26.27
C ARG A 204 14.56 -3.82 -26.00
N ARG A 205 15.73 -4.00 -26.63
CA ARG A 205 16.88 -3.10 -26.49
C ARG A 205 16.57 -1.66 -26.96
N ALA A 206 15.84 -1.52 -28.07
CA ALA A 206 15.45 -0.21 -28.60
C ALA A 206 14.51 0.54 -27.64
N HIS A 207 13.65 -0.18 -26.91
CA HIS A 207 12.67 0.39 -26.00
C HIS A 207 13.18 0.63 -24.57
N LEU A 208 14.41 0.20 -24.23
CA LEU A 208 15.04 0.55 -22.97
C LEU A 208 15.31 2.05 -22.86
N PHE A 209 15.07 2.60 -21.68
CA PHE A 209 15.48 3.97 -21.37
C PHE A 209 17.00 4.08 -21.31
N ARG A 210 17.53 5.30 -21.51
CA ARG A 210 18.98 5.57 -21.44
C ARG A 210 19.68 4.98 -20.19
N PRO A 211 19.17 5.14 -18.95
CA PRO A 211 19.81 4.53 -17.79
C PRO A 211 19.76 2.99 -17.82
N GLN A 212 18.64 2.40 -18.23
CA GLN A 212 18.52 0.94 -18.37
C GLN A 212 19.50 0.38 -19.41
N ARG A 213 19.64 1.06 -20.56
CA ARG A 213 20.56 0.67 -21.63
C ARG A 213 22.01 0.67 -21.19
N ARG A 214 22.44 1.69 -20.43
CA ARG A 214 23.80 1.73 -19.87
C ARG A 214 24.07 0.58 -18.89
N ILE A 215 23.08 0.24 -18.07
CA ILE A 215 23.18 -0.91 -17.16
C ILE A 215 23.31 -2.20 -17.96
N LEU A 216 22.48 -2.38 -19.00
CA LEU A 216 22.55 -3.54 -19.90
C LEU A 216 23.95 -3.66 -20.55
N GLU A 217 24.47 -2.57 -21.13
CA GLU A 217 25.79 -2.53 -21.76
C GLU A 217 26.91 -2.91 -20.77
N THR A 218 26.79 -2.51 -19.50
CA THR A 218 27.75 -2.86 -18.45
C THR A 218 27.67 -4.35 -18.10
N LEU A 219 26.45 -4.89 -18.00
CA LEU A 219 26.23 -6.33 -17.75
C LEU A 219 26.77 -7.18 -18.90
N GLU A 220 26.59 -6.76 -20.15
CA GLU A 220 27.10 -7.44 -21.35
C GLU A 220 28.62 -7.48 -21.39
N GLN A 221 29.27 -6.35 -21.10
CA GLN A 221 30.74 -6.29 -20.99
C GLN A 221 31.24 -7.26 -19.92
N THR A 222 30.57 -7.31 -18.77
CA THR A 222 30.94 -8.21 -17.67
C THR A 222 30.70 -9.68 -18.03
N ALA A 223 29.63 -9.99 -18.77
CA ALA A 223 29.30 -11.36 -19.16
C ALA A 223 30.27 -11.91 -20.22
N ALA A 224 30.69 -11.08 -21.17
CA ALA A 224 31.65 -11.46 -22.21
C ALA A 224 32.97 -12.00 -21.61
N ASP A 225 33.45 -11.38 -20.54
CA ASP A 225 34.67 -11.80 -19.82
C ASP A 225 34.54 -13.18 -19.17
N VAL A 226 33.32 -13.62 -18.83
CA VAL A 226 33.06 -14.90 -18.13
C VAL A 226 32.88 -16.06 -19.12
N THR A 227 32.27 -15.82 -20.28
CA THR A 227 31.89 -16.88 -21.23
C THR A 227 33.05 -17.53 -22.00
N GLY A 228 34.28 -17.02 -21.90
CA GLY A 228 35.45 -17.55 -22.63
C GLY A 228 36.05 -18.86 -22.09
N ARG A 229 35.33 -19.66 -21.29
CA ARG A 229 35.95 -20.72 -20.45
C ARG A 229 35.36 -22.13 -20.53
N ASP A 230 34.40 -22.41 -21.41
CA ASP A 230 33.85 -23.77 -21.55
C ASP A 230 33.99 -24.30 -22.99
N ASP A 231 34.73 -25.41 -23.13
CA ASP A 231 35.06 -26.07 -24.41
C ASP A 231 33.94 -27.04 -24.89
N GLY A 232 32.78 -27.06 -24.22
CA GLY A 232 31.64 -27.94 -24.52
C GLY A 232 30.47 -27.23 -25.20
N TYR A 233 29.60 -28.00 -25.86
CA TYR A 233 28.33 -27.45 -26.34
C TYR A 233 27.48 -26.98 -25.16
N PRO A 234 26.99 -25.74 -25.18
CA PRO A 234 26.09 -25.25 -24.14
C PRO A 234 24.85 -26.15 -24.05
N THR A 235 24.42 -26.49 -22.83
CA THR A 235 23.22 -27.29 -22.56
C THR A 235 21.98 -26.75 -23.30
N GLU A 236 21.96 -25.44 -23.53
CA GLU A 236 20.90 -24.70 -24.19
C GLU A 236 20.78 -25.03 -25.69
N VAL A 237 21.89 -25.32 -26.38
CA VAL A 237 21.85 -25.78 -27.78
C VAL A 237 21.14 -27.14 -27.86
N ARG A 238 21.42 -28.04 -26.91
CA ARG A 238 20.76 -29.35 -26.84
C ARG A 238 19.27 -29.23 -26.54
N GLU A 239 18.89 -28.34 -25.62
CA GLU A 239 17.47 -28.04 -25.32
C GLU A 239 16.72 -27.48 -26.53
N ILE A 240 17.32 -26.56 -27.29
CA ILE A 240 16.73 -25.99 -28.51
C ILE A 240 16.55 -27.09 -29.58
N VAL A 241 17.56 -27.94 -29.78
CA VAL A 241 17.49 -29.05 -30.75
C VAL A 241 16.43 -30.06 -30.34
N ALA A 242 16.37 -30.44 -29.06
CA ALA A 242 15.36 -31.34 -28.53
C ALA A 242 13.94 -30.78 -28.71
N TRP A 243 13.71 -29.51 -28.38
CA TRP A 243 12.42 -28.84 -28.58
C TRP A 243 12.02 -28.77 -30.05
N ALA A 244 12.95 -28.38 -30.93
CA ALA A 244 12.67 -28.19 -32.35
C ALA A 244 12.45 -29.52 -33.07
N GLY A 245 13.11 -30.60 -32.64
CA GLY A 245 12.93 -31.96 -33.16
C GLY A 245 11.76 -32.72 -32.56
N ALA A 246 11.18 -32.26 -31.44
CA ALA A 246 10.06 -32.92 -30.80
C ALA A 246 8.82 -33.04 -31.73
N PRO A 247 8.11 -34.18 -31.71
CA PRO A 247 6.93 -34.38 -32.55
C PRO A 247 5.76 -33.47 -32.11
N ASP A 248 4.88 -33.09 -33.04
CA ASP A 248 3.70 -32.23 -32.76
C ASP A 248 2.73 -32.83 -31.72
N SER A 249 2.80 -34.16 -31.51
CA SER A 249 2.04 -34.86 -30.47
C SER A 249 2.60 -34.62 -29.05
N ALA A 250 3.87 -34.24 -28.92
CA ALA A 250 4.48 -33.89 -27.65
C ALA A 250 4.16 -32.44 -27.25
N ALA A 251 4.15 -32.16 -25.94
CA ALA A 251 3.94 -30.79 -25.44
C ALA A 251 5.00 -29.82 -25.97
N ALA A 252 6.26 -30.26 -26.08
CA ALA A 252 7.35 -29.46 -26.64
C ALA A 252 7.17 -29.14 -28.13
N GLY A 253 6.63 -30.08 -28.92
CA GLY A 253 6.32 -29.85 -30.34
C GLY A 253 5.22 -28.81 -30.54
N ARG A 254 4.28 -28.70 -29.60
CA ARG A 254 3.21 -27.68 -29.61
C ARG A 254 3.62 -26.32 -29.03
N ALA A 255 4.71 -26.25 -28.28
CA ALA A 255 5.15 -25.01 -27.67
C ALA A 255 5.84 -24.11 -28.71
N ASP A 256 5.51 -22.81 -28.68
CA ASP A 256 6.11 -21.81 -29.58
C ASP A 256 7.59 -21.55 -29.30
N SER A 257 8.07 -21.85 -28.08
CA SER A 257 9.48 -21.72 -27.70
C SER A 257 9.85 -22.77 -26.65
N PRO A 258 11.15 -23.09 -26.50
CA PRO A 258 11.62 -23.99 -25.45
C PRO A 258 11.55 -23.37 -24.04
N TRP A 259 11.33 -22.06 -23.91
CA TRP A 259 11.38 -21.35 -22.64
C TRP A 259 9.98 -21.07 -22.07
N VAL A 260 9.81 -21.30 -20.76
CA VAL A 260 8.57 -21.00 -20.03
C VAL A 260 8.52 -19.51 -19.68
N SER A 261 7.37 -18.86 -19.83
CA SER A 261 7.21 -17.45 -19.46
C SER A 261 7.37 -17.23 -17.95
N GLY A 262 8.38 -16.47 -17.51
CA GLY A 262 8.61 -16.10 -16.10
C GLY A 262 7.56 -15.16 -15.48
N ALA A 263 6.49 -14.80 -16.21
CA ALA A 263 5.50 -13.81 -15.77
C ALA A 263 4.81 -14.15 -14.44
N TRP A 264 4.65 -15.44 -14.14
CA TRP A 264 4.04 -15.88 -12.88
C TRP A 264 4.94 -15.56 -11.67
N GLN A 265 6.27 -15.67 -11.83
CA GLN A 265 7.24 -15.39 -10.76
C GLN A 265 7.19 -13.91 -10.39
N THR A 266 7.16 -13.05 -11.41
CA THR A 266 7.02 -11.61 -11.22
C THR A 266 5.71 -11.27 -10.52
N SER A 267 4.60 -11.88 -10.94
CA SER A 267 3.28 -11.68 -10.31
C SER A 267 3.28 -12.11 -8.84
N ALA A 268 3.93 -13.23 -8.52
CA ALA A 268 4.05 -13.73 -7.15
C ALA A 268 4.81 -12.75 -6.23
N VAL A 269 5.90 -12.13 -6.71
CA VAL A 269 6.67 -11.15 -5.94
C VAL A 269 5.82 -9.94 -5.57
N PHE A 270 5.09 -9.35 -6.51
CA PHE A 270 4.22 -8.20 -6.23
C PHE A 270 3.11 -8.54 -5.24
N LEU A 271 2.52 -9.73 -5.35
CA LEU A 271 1.51 -10.20 -4.40
C LEU A 271 2.09 -10.38 -3.00
N VAL A 272 3.25 -11.02 -2.88
CA VAL A 272 3.93 -11.23 -1.59
C VAL A 272 4.26 -9.88 -0.92
N VAL A 273 4.79 -8.92 -1.68
CA VAL A 273 5.09 -7.60 -1.10
C VAL A 273 3.82 -6.86 -0.69
N LEU A 274 2.75 -6.89 -1.50
CA LEU A 274 1.47 -6.28 -1.13
C LEU A 274 0.90 -6.91 0.15
N LEU A 275 0.91 -8.23 0.26
CA LEU A 275 0.48 -8.94 1.47
C LEU A 275 1.37 -8.59 2.67
N GLY A 276 2.69 -8.49 2.46
CA GLY A 276 3.66 -8.07 3.46
C GLY A 276 3.43 -6.65 4.01
N LEU A 277 2.83 -5.76 3.23
CA LEU A 277 2.44 -4.40 3.67
C LEU A 277 1.08 -4.37 4.39
N VAL A 278 0.14 -5.23 3.98
CA VAL A 278 -1.25 -5.22 4.49
C VAL A 278 -1.42 -6.05 5.76
N VAL A 279 -0.80 -7.23 5.83
CA VAL A 279 -0.97 -8.18 6.94
C VAL A 279 -0.46 -7.60 8.28
N PRO A 280 0.74 -6.99 8.36
CA PRO A 280 1.20 -6.37 9.62
C PRO A 280 0.30 -5.22 10.08
N ALA A 281 -0.23 -4.42 9.15
CA ALA A 281 -1.17 -3.34 9.47
C ALA A 281 -2.47 -3.88 10.10
N ALA A 282 -2.95 -5.03 9.62
CA ALA A 282 -4.10 -5.72 10.19
C ALA A 282 -3.80 -6.32 11.58
N GLY A 283 -2.63 -6.95 11.74
CA GLY A 283 -2.20 -7.58 12.99
C GLY A 283 -2.04 -6.58 14.14
N LEU A 284 -1.39 -5.45 13.85
CA LEU A 284 -1.06 -4.40 14.82
C LEU A 284 -2.11 -3.28 14.90
N ARG A 285 -3.34 -3.52 14.41
CA ARG A 285 -4.47 -2.56 14.45
C ARG A 285 -4.11 -1.14 13.99
N GLY A 286 -3.29 -1.02 12.96
CA GLY A 286 -2.79 0.27 12.46
C GLY A 286 -1.29 0.33 12.19
N GLY A 287 -0.54 -0.67 12.62
CA GLY A 287 0.89 -0.78 12.36
C GLY A 287 1.74 -0.23 13.51
N PHE A 288 2.99 -0.67 13.54
CA PHE A 288 3.96 -0.32 14.58
C PHE A 288 4.27 1.19 14.61
N SER A 289 4.26 1.86 13.45
CA SER A 289 4.58 3.29 13.34
C SER A 289 3.56 4.19 14.05
N LEU A 290 2.27 3.85 14.02
CA LEU A 290 1.23 4.64 14.71
C LEU A 290 1.36 4.52 16.23
N LEU A 291 1.69 3.33 16.74
CA LEU A 291 1.94 3.11 18.16
C LEU A 291 3.12 3.94 18.66
N LEU A 292 4.23 3.94 17.91
CA LEU A 292 5.40 4.76 18.24
C LEU A 292 5.13 6.26 18.16
N ALA A 293 4.19 6.68 17.32
CA ALA A 293 3.77 8.08 17.23
C ALA A 293 2.73 8.50 18.29
N GLY A 294 2.30 7.58 19.17
CA GLY A 294 1.24 7.85 20.14
C GLY A 294 -0.11 8.11 19.48
N ILE A 295 -0.42 7.43 18.38
CA ILE A 295 -1.67 7.58 17.63
C ILE A 295 -2.44 6.25 17.66
N ALA A 296 -3.70 6.31 18.06
CA ALA A 296 -4.65 5.20 17.95
C ALA A 296 -5.62 5.41 16.78
N ILE A 297 -6.05 4.30 16.17
CA ILE A 297 -7.13 4.29 15.19
C ILE A 297 -8.42 3.87 15.87
N VAL A 298 -9.41 4.74 15.83
CA VAL A 298 -10.76 4.47 16.35
C VAL A 298 -11.80 4.58 15.23
N ARG A 299 -12.96 4.00 15.46
CA ARG A 299 -14.13 4.14 14.58
C ARG A 299 -14.90 5.41 14.91
N ALA A 300 -15.92 5.71 14.11
CA ALA A 300 -16.83 6.83 14.39
C ALA A 300 -17.50 6.74 15.78
N ASP A 301 -17.69 5.53 16.32
CA ASP A 301 -18.25 5.31 17.66
C ASP A 301 -17.21 5.43 18.81
N GLY A 302 -15.96 5.75 18.49
CA GLY A 302 -14.86 5.87 19.44
C GLY A 302 -14.26 4.55 19.92
N ARG A 303 -14.82 3.41 19.53
CA ARG A 303 -14.22 2.11 19.86
C ARG A 303 -13.01 1.84 18.96
N PRO A 304 -12.05 1.01 19.40
CA PRO A 304 -10.90 0.62 18.57
C PRO A 304 -11.34 0.09 17.19
N ALA A 305 -10.60 0.46 16.15
CA ALA A 305 -10.88 -0.02 14.79
C ALA A 305 -10.75 -1.55 14.69
N TYR A 306 -11.60 -2.15 13.85
CA TYR A 306 -11.50 -3.59 13.57
C TYR A 306 -10.22 -3.88 12.78
N ARG A 307 -9.63 -5.06 12.96
CA ARG A 307 -8.44 -5.50 12.18
C ARG A 307 -8.68 -5.42 10.67
N ARG A 308 -9.89 -5.78 10.20
CA ARG A 308 -10.29 -5.66 8.79
C ARG A 308 -10.35 -4.22 8.29
N GLN A 309 -10.71 -3.24 9.15
CA GLN A 309 -10.69 -1.83 8.78
C GLN A 309 -9.26 -1.32 8.66
N CYS A 310 -8.36 -1.71 9.59
CA CYS A 310 -6.95 -1.38 9.48
C CYS A 310 -6.33 -1.98 8.20
N ALA A 311 -6.68 -3.21 7.84
CA ALA A 311 -6.28 -3.84 6.58
C ALA A 311 -6.82 -3.08 5.36
N ALA A 312 -8.11 -2.75 5.35
CA ALA A 312 -8.74 -1.99 4.28
C ALA A 312 -8.10 -0.61 4.10
N ARG A 313 -7.79 0.07 5.20
CA ARG A 313 -7.08 1.36 5.18
C ARG A 313 -5.71 1.23 4.51
N SER A 314 -4.96 0.17 4.84
CA SER A 314 -3.67 -0.14 4.21
C SER A 314 -3.84 -0.43 2.71
N LEU A 315 -4.85 -1.23 2.34
CA LEU A 315 -5.14 -1.55 0.93
C LEU A 315 -5.48 -0.32 0.09
N VAL A 316 -6.27 0.63 0.62
CA VAL A 316 -6.62 1.87 -0.11
C VAL A 316 -5.38 2.66 -0.53
N VAL A 317 -4.32 2.63 0.29
CA VAL A 317 -3.05 3.31 -0.02
C VAL A 317 -2.20 2.46 -0.96
N TRP A 318 -2.01 1.17 -0.65
CA TRP A 318 -1.01 0.35 -1.35
C TRP A 318 -1.49 -0.24 -2.67
N VAL A 319 -2.77 -0.60 -2.82
CA VAL A 319 -3.28 -1.21 -4.06
C VAL A 319 -3.09 -0.32 -5.29
N PRO A 320 -3.38 0.99 -5.25
CA PRO A 320 -3.11 1.86 -6.40
C PRO A 320 -1.62 1.91 -6.77
N VAL A 321 -0.73 2.01 -5.78
CA VAL A 321 0.71 2.12 -6.00
C VAL A 321 1.28 0.81 -6.55
N THR A 322 0.97 -0.33 -5.92
CA THR A 322 1.42 -1.64 -6.38
C THR A 322 0.79 -2.02 -7.72
N GLY A 323 -0.47 -1.66 -7.94
CA GLY A 323 -1.16 -1.86 -9.21
C GLY A 323 -0.52 -1.09 -10.37
N LEU A 324 -0.11 0.16 -10.14
CA LEU A 324 0.61 0.96 -11.15
C LEU A 324 1.99 0.37 -11.47
N LEU A 325 2.76 -0.02 -10.46
CA LEU A 325 4.06 -0.65 -10.67
C LEU A 325 3.93 -2.02 -11.34
N PHE A 326 2.96 -2.82 -10.93
CA PHE A 326 2.66 -4.10 -11.56
C PHE A 326 2.20 -3.92 -13.01
N GLY A 327 1.32 -2.94 -13.28
CA GLY A 327 0.93 -2.58 -14.64
C GLY A 327 2.11 -2.14 -15.51
N SER A 328 3.06 -1.37 -14.95
CA SER A 328 4.31 -1.02 -15.63
C SER A 328 5.11 -2.27 -16.03
N VAL A 329 5.23 -3.23 -15.11
CA VAL A 329 5.90 -4.50 -15.36
C VAL A 329 5.18 -5.35 -16.40
N LEU A 330 3.84 -5.46 -16.32
CA LEU A 330 3.04 -6.17 -17.31
C LEU A 330 3.22 -5.60 -18.72
N LEU A 331 3.26 -4.27 -18.85
CA LEU A 331 3.53 -3.61 -20.12
C LEU A 331 4.94 -3.93 -20.63
N GLN A 332 5.97 -3.90 -19.78
CA GLN A 332 7.33 -4.27 -20.19
C GLN A 332 7.44 -5.73 -20.65
N THR A 333 6.67 -6.63 -20.02
CA THR A 333 6.65 -8.06 -20.36
C THR A 333 5.91 -8.33 -21.67
N PHE A 334 4.67 -7.84 -21.79
CA PHE A 334 3.73 -8.24 -22.84
C PHE A 334 3.60 -7.23 -24.00
N ALA A 335 3.98 -5.97 -23.78
CA ALA A 335 3.86 -4.90 -24.77
C ALA A 335 5.13 -4.00 -24.78
N PRO A 336 6.30 -4.55 -25.14
CA PRO A 336 7.58 -3.83 -25.05
C PRO A 336 7.61 -2.54 -25.87
N SER A 337 6.78 -2.44 -26.92
CA SER A 337 6.61 -1.21 -27.71
C SER A 337 6.01 -0.03 -26.93
N GLN A 338 5.32 -0.30 -25.83
CA GLN A 338 4.67 0.67 -24.96
C GLN A 338 5.55 1.10 -23.78
N SER A 339 6.88 1.15 -23.95
CA SER A 339 7.79 1.46 -22.85
C SER A 339 7.53 2.82 -22.20
N TYR A 340 7.19 3.85 -22.98
CA TYR A 340 6.82 5.16 -22.44
C TYR A 340 5.60 5.12 -21.51
N LEU A 341 4.58 4.31 -21.84
CA LEU A 341 3.43 4.11 -20.97
C LEU A 341 3.84 3.39 -19.68
N ALA A 342 4.70 2.37 -19.78
CA ALA A 342 5.24 1.68 -18.62
C ALA A 342 6.01 2.62 -17.68
N ALA A 343 6.87 3.50 -18.21
CA ALA A 343 7.53 4.55 -17.40
C ALA A 343 6.54 5.55 -16.84
N GLY A 344 5.51 5.92 -17.62
CA GLY A 344 4.42 6.77 -17.14
C GLY A 344 3.76 6.19 -15.89
N LEU A 345 3.38 4.91 -15.92
CA LEU A 345 2.80 4.23 -14.74
C LEU A 345 3.77 4.21 -13.56
N TRP A 346 5.06 3.95 -13.80
CA TRP A 346 6.10 3.95 -12.77
C TRP A 346 6.25 5.33 -12.12
N LEU A 347 6.27 6.40 -12.91
CA LEU A 347 6.35 7.78 -12.42
C LEU A 347 5.08 8.21 -11.68
N VAL A 348 3.90 7.85 -12.20
CA VAL A 348 2.62 8.12 -11.54
C VAL A 348 2.56 7.44 -10.18
N ALA A 349 3.10 6.21 -10.04
CA ALA A 349 3.19 5.55 -8.73
C ALA A 349 4.04 6.34 -7.73
N ALA A 350 5.19 6.89 -8.16
CA ALA A 350 6.05 7.72 -7.31
C ALA A 350 5.35 9.03 -6.90
N VAL A 351 4.74 9.73 -7.86
CA VAL A 351 3.99 10.96 -7.61
C VAL A 351 2.81 10.72 -6.66
N LEU A 352 2.09 9.61 -6.84
CA LEU A 352 0.95 9.25 -6.00
C LEU A 352 1.36 9.07 -4.52
N LEU A 353 2.52 8.46 -4.24
CA LEU A 353 3.05 8.36 -2.88
C LEU A 353 3.33 9.74 -2.28
N SER A 354 3.93 10.65 -3.04
CA SER A 354 4.16 12.02 -2.59
C SER A 354 2.85 12.76 -2.30
N VAL A 355 1.84 12.58 -3.16
CA VAL A 355 0.49 13.14 -2.95
C VAL A 355 -0.14 12.60 -1.67
N TYR A 356 -0.05 11.29 -1.41
CA TYR A 356 -0.55 10.71 -0.16
C TYR A 356 0.16 11.26 1.08
N ALA A 357 1.47 11.48 1.03
CA ALA A 357 2.20 12.09 2.12
C ALA A 357 1.73 13.54 2.38
N VAL A 358 1.57 14.36 1.34
CA VAL A 358 1.07 15.74 1.46
C VAL A 358 -0.35 15.78 2.01
N LEU A 359 -1.24 14.92 1.50
CA LEU A 359 -2.62 14.83 1.97
C LEU A 359 -2.70 14.38 3.43
N ALA A 360 -1.84 13.46 3.84
CA ALA A 360 -1.75 13.02 5.23
C ALA A 360 -1.35 14.17 6.17
N VAL A 361 -0.39 15.04 5.79
CA VAL A 361 -0.01 16.21 6.60
C VAL A 361 -1.11 17.28 6.62
N ARG A 362 -1.77 17.54 5.48
CA ARG A 362 -2.83 18.56 5.38
C ARG A 362 -4.12 18.16 6.10
N LEU A 363 -4.39 16.86 6.22
CA LEU A 363 -5.60 16.32 6.85
C LEU A 363 -5.22 15.39 8.01
N PRO A 364 -4.62 15.91 9.09
CA PRO A 364 -3.94 15.08 10.09
C PRO A 364 -4.90 14.23 10.94
N THR A 365 -6.15 14.65 11.10
CA THR A 365 -7.17 13.94 11.88
C THR A 365 -7.92 12.89 11.05
N ARG A 366 -8.13 13.15 9.75
CA ARG A 366 -8.95 12.30 8.89
C ARG A 366 -8.56 12.38 7.40
N PRO A 367 -7.46 11.73 6.99
CA PRO A 367 -7.04 11.68 5.60
C PRO A 367 -8.00 10.83 4.74
N PRO A 368 -7.91 10.88 3.40
CA PRO A 368 -8.90 10.27 2.50
C PRO A 368 -9.15 8.78 2.75
N GLN A 369 -8.11 7.99 3.01
CA GLN A 369 -8.22 6.57 3.32
C GLN A 369 -9.01 6.30 4.61
N ASP A 370 -8.90 7.19 5.60
CA ASP A 370 -9.66 7.10 6.84
C ASP A 370 -11.13 7.49 6.63
N ARG A 371 -11.40 8.43 5.71
CA ARG A 371 -12.79 8.77 5.33
C ARG A 371 -13.48 7.61 4.62
N ILE A 372 -12.79 6.97 3.69
CA ILE A 372 -13.30 5.82 2.92
C ILE A 372 -13.63 4.64 3.85
N VAL A 373 -12.77 4.39 4.85
CA VAL A 373 -12.92 3.22 5.75
C VAL A 373 -13.76 3.53 7.01
N GLY A 374 -14.04 4.81 7.28
CA GLY A 374 -14.80 5.24 8.45
C GLY A 374 -13.99 5.19 9.75
N THR A 375 -12.69 5.49 9.67
CA THR A 375 -11.75 5.53 10.80
C THR A 375 -11.32 6.96 11.12
N TYR A 376 -10.80 7.14 12.35
CA TYR A 376 -10.33 8.40 12.90
C TYR A 376 -9.00 8.18 13.62
N LEU A 377 -8.13 9.18 13.58
CA LEU A 377 -6.86 9.18 14.31
C LEU A 377 -7.01 10.02 15.57
N VAL A 378 -6.73 9.40 16.71
CA VAL A 378 -6.79 10.07 18.02
C VAL A 378 -5.44 9.91 18.73
N PRO A 379 -4.98 10.91 19.48
CA PRO A 379 -3.80 10.76 20.32
C PRO A 379 -4.07 9.76 21.46
N VAL A 380 -3.03 9.00 21.81
CA VAL A 380 -3.00 8.07 22.96
C VAL A 380 -2.61 8.82 24.21
#